data_AF-A0A1Q5TLE6-F1
#
_entry.id   AF-A0A1Q5TLE6-F1
#
_cell.length_a   1.000
_cell.length_b   1.000
_cell.length_c   1.000
_cell.angle_alpha   90.00
_cell.angle_beta   90.00
_cell.angle_gamma   90.00
#
_symmetry.space_group_name_H-M   'P 1'
#
loop_
_entity.id
_entity.type
_entity.pdbx_description
1 polymer ?
#
loop_
_entity_poly.entity_id
_entity_poly.type
_entity_poly.pdbx_seq_one_letter_code
_entity_poly.pdbx_strand_id
1 'polypeptide(L)'
;MPYILPVMIVNNTDDVRKVVEKTCWYYANGGTWADDNSHNLVLEMGGSGTSGMLRIKAASGYTFSVIVGFHNSEFWCDAQVVLPDDDTAVKLHPEYYIAEMIQREPRPSSREGAEG
;
A
#
# COMPACT_ATOMS: atom_id res chain seq x y z
N MET A 1 -20.89 -2.98 2.90
CA MET A 1 -20.37 -3.11 4.27
C MET A 1 -18.97 -2.50 4.27
N PRO A 2 -18.66 -1.56 5.17
CA PRO A 2 -17.34 -0.95 5.22
C PRO A 2 -16.28 -1.94 5.70
N TYR A 3 -15.04 -1.75 5.23
CA TYR A 3 -13.87 -2.50 5.67
C TYR A 3 -12.94 -1.55 6.42
N ILE A 4 -12.48 -1.96 7.61
CA ILE A 4 -11.50 -1.23 8.41
C ILE A 4 -10.21 -2.04 8.41
N LEU A 5 -9.14 -1.44 7.93
CA LEU A 5 -7.83 -2.08 7.82
C LEU A 5 -6.78 -1.29 8.61
N PRO A 6 -6.40 -1.77 9.81
CA PRO A 6 -5.26 -1.25 10.53
C PRO A 6 -3.95 -1.60 9.80
N VAL A 7 -3.07 -0.61 9.67
CA VAL A 7 -1.76 -0.72 9.02
C VAL A 7 -0.73 -0.12 9.96
N MET A 8 0.33 -0.88 10.27
CA MET A 8 1.43 -0.45 11.11
C MET A 8 2.71 -0.40 10.29
N ILE A 9 3.45 0.71 10.37
CA ILE A 9 4.77 0.82 9.76
C ILE A 9 5.82 0.47 10.82
N VAL A 10 6.44 -0.70 10.69
CA VAL A 10 7.54 -1.14 11.55
C VAL A 10 8.87 -0.85 10.85
N ASN A 11 9.71 -0.02 11.45
CA ASN A 11 11.05 0.30 10.95
C ASN A 11 12.12 -0.16 11.94
N ASN A 12 12.79 -1.27 11.63
CA ASN A 12 13.86 -1.83 12.45
C ASN A 12 15.26 -1.44 11.92
N THR A 13 15.35 -0.33 11.20
CA THR A 13 16.60 0.18 10.63
C THR A 13 16.87 1.59 11.14
N ASP A 14 18.13 2.01 11.12
CA ASP A 14 18.53 3.38 11.51
C ASP A 14 18.14 4.44 10.45
N ASP A 15 17.70 3.99 9.28
CA ASP A 15 17.26 4.87 8.20
C ASP A 15 15.83 5.36 8.45
N VAL A 16 15.68 6.67 8.63
CA VAL A 16 14.39 7.30 8.91
C VAL A 16 13.47 7.17 7.70
N ARG A 17 12.26 6.65 7.92
CA ARG A 17 11.22 6.48 6.89
C ARG A 17 10.05 7.40 7.16
N LYS A 18 9.60 8.12 6.14
CA LYS A 18 8.43 9.02 6.23
C LYS A 18 7.41 8.65 5.18
N VAL A 19 6.16 8.55 5.59
CA VAL A 19 5.03 8.55 4.65
C VAL A 19 4.95 9.94 4.05
N VAL A 20 5.16 10.04 2.74
CA VAL A 20 5.19 11.31 1.99
C VAL A 20 3.93 11.51 1.14
N GLU A 21 3.12 10.47 0.96
CA GLU A 21 1.88 10.53 0.19
C GLU A 21 0.92 9.44 0.65
N LYS A 22 -0.37 9.76 0.69
CA LYS A 22 -1.47 8.82 0.98
C LYS A 22 -2.55 9.04 -0.07
N THR A 23 -3.06 7.96 -0.65
CA THR A 23 -4.16 8.02 -1.61
C THR A 23 -5.21 6.96 -1.28
N CYS A 24 -6.45 7.22 -1.69
CA CYS A 24 -7.57 6.29 -1.63
C CYS A 24 -8.16 6.18 -3.03
N TRP A 25 -8.41 4.97 -3.51
CA TRP A 25 -9.12 4.78 -4.77
C TRP A 25 -10.61 5.10 -4.60
N TYR A 26 -11.27 5.59 -5.65
CA TYR A 26 -12.62 6.13 -5.55
C TYR A 26 -13.73 5.05 -5.62
N TYR A 27 -13.42 3.83 -6.01
CA TYR A 27 -14.39 2.73 -6.03
C TYR A 27 -14.95 2.44 -4.64
N ALA A 28 -16.09 1.75 -4.59
CA ALA A 28 -16.74 1.31 -3.36
C ALA A 28 -16.99 2.43 -2.33
N ASN A 29 -17.39 3.62 -2.81
CA ASN A 29 -17.55 4.84 -2.01
C ASN A 29 -16.24 5.38 -1.39
N GLY A 30 -15.10 5.03 -2.00
CA GLY A 30 -13.80 5.51 -1.60
C GLY A 30 -13.30 4.95 -0.27
N GLY A 31 -12.43 5.73 0.35
CA GLY A 31 -11.95 5.47 1.70
C GLY A 31 -11.20 6.65 2.28
N THR A 32 -10.81 6.53 3.54
CA THR A 32 -10.07 7.55 4.29
C THR A 32 -8.90 6.90 5.02
N TRP A 33 -7.76 7.60 5.02
CA TRP A 33 -6.65 7.28 5.91
C TRP A 33 -6.76 8.12 7.18
N ALA A 34 -6.81 7.47 8.34
CA ALA A 34 -6.69 8.10 9.65
C ALA A 34 -5.32 7.79 10.26
N ASP A 35 -4.70 8.78 10.92
CA ASP A 35 -3.49 8.61 11.73
C ASP A 35 -3.89 8.41 13.20
N ASP A 36 -3.21 7.52 13.93
CA ASP A 36 -3.40 7.36 15.38
C ASP A 36 -2.27 7.95 16.24
N ASN A 37 -1.49 8.88 15.68
CA ASN A 37 -0.32 9.54 16.29
C ASN A 37 0.83 8.58 16.69
N SER A 38 0.76 7.28 16.38
CA SER A 38 1.73 6.27 16.85
C SER A 38 2.30 5.36 15.75
N HIS A 39 2.46 5.89 14.53
CA HIS A 39 2.82 5.10 13.32
C HIS A 39 1.80 4.03 12.92
N ASN A 40 0.62 4.00 13.55
CA ASN A 40 -0.49 3.23 13.02
C ASN A 40 -1.36 4.14 12.17
N LEU A 41 -1.80 3.54 11.08
CA LEU A 41 -2.64 4.09 10.05
C LEU A 41 -3.88 3.21 10.00
N VAL A 42 -5.04 3.81 9.80
CA VAL A 42 -6.26 3.06 9.57
C VAL A 42 -6.78 3.46 8.20
N LEU A 43 -6.93 2.46 7.32
CA LEU A 43 -7.65 2.62 6.07
C LEU A 43 -9.10 2.18 6.27
N GLU A 44 -10.02 3.14 6.24
CA GLU A 44 -11.46 2.88 6.25
C GLU A 44 -11.98 2.94 4.81
N MET A 45 -12.57 1.85 4.32
CA MET A 45 -13.12 1.73 2.97
C MET A 45 -14.62 1.56 3.02
N GLY A 46 -15.35 2.19 2.09
CA GLY A 46 -16.81 2.08 2.02
C GLY A 46 -17.32 0.68 1.63
N GLY A 47 -16.46 -0.13 0.99
CA GLY A 47 -16.74 -1.52 0.61
C GLY A 47 -15.57 -2.21 -0.06
N SER A 48 -15.77 -3.46 -0.48
CA SER A 48 -14.80 -4.21 -1.30
C SER A 48 -14.75 -3.66 -2.73
N GLY A 49 -13.59 -3.76 -3.39
CA GLY A 49 -13.33 -3.23 -4.73
C GLY A 49 -12.52 -1.94 -4.75
N THR A 50 -11.96 -1.52 -3.61
CA THR A 50 -11.14 -0.30 -3.48
C THR A 50 -9.88 -0.58 -2.65
N SER A 51 -9.01 0.42 -2.54
CA SER A 51 -7.73 0.33 -1.82
C SER A 51 -7.20 1.70 -1.42
N GLY A 52 -6.14 1.67 -0.61
CA GLY A 52 -5.33 2.83 -0.26
C GLY A 52 -3.86 2.54 -0.53
N MET A 53 -3.14 3.56 -0.99
CA MET A 53 -1.69 3.48 -1.23
C MET A 53 -0.94 4.49 -0.37
N LEU A 54 0.16 4.03 0.22
CA LEU A 54 1.14 4.82 0.96
C LEU A 54 2.43 4.90 0.16
N ARG A 55 2.97 6.10 -0.06
CA ARG A 55 4.34 6.29 -0.57
C ARG A 55 5.26 6.67 0.57
N ILE A 56 6.38 5.97 0.69
CA ILE A 56 7.35 6.13 1.75
C ILE A 56 8.69 6.54 1.15
N LYS A 57 9.30 7.60 1.72
CA LYS A 57 10.65 8.05 1.38
C LYS A 57 11.58 7.84 2.58
N ALA A 58 12.68 7.17 2.33
CA ALA A 58 13.75 6.95 3.29
C ALA A 58 14.76 8.12 3.25
N ALA A 59 15.43 8.41 4.36
CA ALA A 59 16.42 9.48 4.44
C ALA A 59 17.66 9.20 3.57
N SER A 60 17.97 7.92 3.34
CA SER A 60 18.97 7.45 2.36
C SER A 60 18.65 7.79 0.90
N GLY A 61 17.43 8.22 0.59
CA GLY A 61 16.99 8.59 -0.75
C GLY A 61 16.16 7.52 -1.48
N TYR A 62 16.00 6.32 -0.90
CA TYR A 62 15.12 5.29 -1.48
C TYR A 62 13.64 5.64 -1.30
N THR A 63 12.87 5.43 -2.37
CA THR A 63 11.41 5.58 -2.37
C THR A 63 10.76 4.24 -2.71
N PHE A 64 9.68 3.92 -2.01
CA PHE A 64 8.84 2.75 -2.27
C PHE A 64 7.38 3.06 -1.92
N SER A 65 6.45 2.28 -2.45
CA SER A 65 5.02 2.36 -2.11
C SER A 65 4.48 1.01 -1.68
N VAL A 66 3.44 1.06 -0.86
CA VAL A 66 2.64 -0.09 -0.44
C VAL A 66 1.19 0.23 -0.72
N ILE A 67 0.47 -0.70 -1.31
CA ILE A 67 -0.97 -0.62 -1.54
C ILE A 67 -1.66 -1.79 -0.84
N VAL A 68 -2.81 -1.50 -0.23
CA VAL A 68 -3.62 -2.49 0.49
C VAL A 68 -5.09 -2.25 0.20
N GLY A 69 -5.87 -3.32 0.06
CA GLY A 69 -7.29 -3.20 -0.22
C GLY A 69 -8.04 -4.52 -0.11
N PHE A 70 -9.29 -4.49 -0.57
CA PHE A 70 -10.12 -5.69 -0.71
C PHE A 70 -10.63 -5.82 -2.14
N HIS A 71 -10.65 -7.04 -2.67
CA HIS A 71 -11.20 -7.40 -3.97
C HIS A 71 -12.04 -8.67 -3.82
N ASN A 72 -13.32 -8.64 -4.22
CA ASN A 72 -14.27 -9.75 -4.01
C ASN A 72 -14.31 -10.26 -2.56
N SER A 73 -14.31 -9.33 -1.60
CA SER A 73 -14.26 -9.58 -0.15
C SER A 73 -12.98 -10.20 0.39
N GLU A 74 -11.97 -10.44 -0.46
CA GLU A 74 -10.65 -10.95 -0.07
C GLU A 74 -9.64 -9.80 0.07
N PHE A 75 -8.80 -9.87 1.11
CA PHE A 75 -7.70 -8.92 1.30
C PHE A 75 -6.63 -9.10 0.23
N TRP A 76 -6.05 -7.99 -0.23
CA TRP A 76 -4.89 -8.00 -1.12
C TRP A 76 -3.92 -6.85 -0.78
N CYS A 77 -2.66 -7.04 -1.16
CA CYS A 77 -1.63 -6.01 -1.07
C CYS A 77 -0.56 -6.18 -2.14
N ASP A 78 0.18 -5.11 -2.42
CA ASP A 78 1.41 -5.14 -3.23
C ASP A 78 2.39 -4.06 -2.75
N ALA A 79 3.66 -4.17 -3.16
CA ALA A 79 4.69 -3.17 -2.92
C ALA A 79 5.56 -2.91 -4.15
N GLN A 80 5.83 -1.63 -4.42
CA GLN A 80 6.69 -1.18 -5.51
C GLN A 80 7.94 -0.56 -4.90
N VAL A 81 9.09 -1.14 -5.21
CA VAL A 81 10.39 -0.78 -4.63
C VAL A 81 11.27 -0.09 -5.65
N VAL A 82 12.22 0.73 -5.18
CA VAL A 82 13.19 1.45 -6.03
C VAL A 82 12.47 2.36 -7.03
N LEU A 83 11.58 3.21 -6.52
CA LEU A 83 10.81 4.14 -7.33
C LEU A 83 11.60 5.41 -7.65
N PRO A 84 11.57 5.88 -8.91
CA PRO A 84 11.88 7.26 -9.27
C PRO A 84 11.03 8.27 -8.49
N ASP A 85 11.53 9.49 -8.32
CA ASP A 85 10.81 10.53 -7.55
C ASP A 85 9.50 10.99 -8.22
N ASP A 86 9.34 10.79 -9.54
CA ASP A 86 8.11 11.11 -10.31
C ASP A 86 7.06 9.99 -10.31
N ASP A 87 7.41 8.80 -9.81
CA ASP A 87 6.46 7.70 -9.57
C ASP A 87 5.72 7.91 -8.24
N THR A 88 4.84 8.92 -8.25
CA THR A 88 3.96 9.29 -7.14
C THR A 88 2.84 8.28 -6.92
N ALA A 89 2.25 8.26 -5.71
CA ALA A 89 1.12 7.38 -5.44
C ALA A 89 -0.09 7.72 -6.31
N VAL A 90 -0.34 9.00 -6.61
CA VAL A 90 -1.41 9.40 -7.53
C VAL A 90 -1.22 8.86 -8.96
N LYS A 91 0.03 8.69 -9.42
CA LYS A 91 0.36 8.11 -10.74
C LYS A 91 0.20 6.58 -10.73
N LEU A 92 0.72 5.92 -9.69
CA LEU A 92 0.78 4.45 -9.61
C LEU A 92 -0.53 3.79 -9.18
N HIS A 93 -1.31 4.41 -8.29
CA HIS A 93 -2.53 3.82 -7.73
C HIS A 93 -3.58 3.45 -8.79
N PRO A 94 -3.87 4.27 -9.82
CA PRO A 94 -4.79 3.89 -10.90
C PRO A 94 -4.39 2.62 -11.65
N GLU A 95 -3.10 2.27 -11.72
CA GLU A 95 -2.61 1.12 -12.49
C GLU A 95 -3.21 -0.22 -12.00
N TYR A 96 -3.57 -0.32 -10.72
CA TYR A 96 -4.22 -1.51 -10.13
C TYR A 96 -5.65 -1.75 -10.62
N TYR A 97 -6.23 -0.75 -11.29
CA TYR A 97 -7.63 -0.76 -11.71
C TYR A 97 -7.80 -0.66 -13.22
N ILE A 98 -6.69 -0.55 -13.97
CA ILE A 98 -6.69 -0.59 -15.42
C ILE A 98 -6.46 -2.05 -15.85
N ALA A 99 -7.35 -2.56 -16.70
CA ALA A 99 -7.51 -3.98 -17.03
C ALA A 99 -6.26 -4.69 -17.61
N GLU A 100 -5.16 -3.99 -17.87
CA GLU A 100 -3.91 -4.56 -18.39
C GLU A 100 -2.89 -4.97 -17.31
N MET A 101 -3.01 -4.51 -16.05
CA MET A 101 -2.06 -4.86 -14.98
C MET A 101 -2.45 -6.08 -14.14
N ILE A 102 -3.69 -6.59 -14.27
CA ILE A 102 -4.15 -7.82 -13.59
C ILE A 102 -3.36 -9.07 -14.07
N GLN A 103 -2.52 -8.96 -15.11
CA GLN A 103 -1.62 -10.02 -15.57
C GLN A 103 -0.20 -10.00 -14.97
N ARG A 104 0.16 -9.03 -14.12
CA ARG A 104 1.40 -9.15 -13.34
C ARG A 104 1.11 -10.03 -12.13
N GLU A 105 1.38 -11.32 -12.30
CA GLU A 105 1.37 -12.33 -11.24
C GLU A 105 1.88 -11.76 -9.91
N PRO A 106 1.15 -11.94 -8.79
CA PRO A 106 1.66 -11.58 -7.48
C PRO A 106 2.98 -12.33 -7.28
N ARG A 107 4.09 -11.60 -7.10
CA ARG A 107 5.39 -12.24 -6.84
C ARG A 107 5.21 -13.13 -5.59
N PRO A 108 5.48 -14.44 -5.67
CA PRO A 108 5.32 -15.30 -4.52
C PRO A 108 6.17 -14.76 -3.38
N SER A 109 5.54 -14.61 -2.21
CA SER A 109 6.24 -14.35 -0.96
C SER A 109 7.30 -15.44 -0.80
N SER A 110 8.57 -15.09 -1.01
CA SER A 110 9.68 -15.99 -0.76
C SER A 110 9.81 -16.21 0.75
N ARG A 111 9.03 -17.16 1.27
CA ARG A 111 9.39 -17.89 2.49
C ARG A 111 10.22 -19.10 2.08
N GLU A 112 11.53 -18.91 1.98
CA GLU A 112 12.48 -20.00 2.12
C GLU A 112 13.44 -19.65 3.25
N GLY A 113 13.01 -20.05 4.45
CA GLY A 113 13.85 -20.19 5.63
C GLY A 113 13.51 -21.54 6.24
N ALA A 114 14.09 -22.59 5.68
CA ALA A 114 14.20 -23.93 6.27
C ALA A 114 15.47 -24.53 5.67
N GLU A 115 16.40 -25.17 6.35
CA GLU A 115 16.65 -25.55 7.74
C GLU A 115 18.18 -25.78 7.77
N GLY A 116 18.79 -25.67 8.94
CA GLY A 116 20.17 -26.09 9.20
C GLY A 116 20.20 -27.00 10.42
#